data_AF-A0A3D5KTE4-F1
#
_entry.id   AF-A0A3D5KTE4-F1
#
_cell.length_a   1.000
_cell.length_b   1.000
_cell.length_c   1.000
_cell.angle_alpha   90.00
_cell.angle_beta   90.00
_cell.angle_gamma   90.00
#
_symmetry.space_group_name_H-M   'P 1'
#
loop_
_entity.id
_entity.type
_entity.pdbx_description
1 polymer ?
#
loop_
_entity_poly.entity_id
_entity_poly.type
_entity_poly.pdbx_seq_one_letter_code
_entity_poly.pdbx_strand_id
1 'polypeptide(L)'
;MKIRNILLGSVAIGIIIFYIITSRGENISIEPLKKFALTYEPCNDQVKKDSLKDSEICFQPPVPPDEVLTVLNKRKVDEEYKKWVLLIYLKLYEKQIILYHQSFETRDSPFFIKRFQKRSAMSKAFCETIGESALERKLGPEFLPASKAYEFILEKKLFFDDSEIQSQLRSIDNLLKRQ
;
A
#
# COMPACT_ATOMS: atom_id res chain seq x y z
N MET A 1 -20.30 -5.71 -49.23
CA MET A 1 -21.14 -5.45 -48.04
C MET A 1 -20.97 -6.46 -46.90
N LYS A 2 -20.76 -7.77 -47.15
CA LYS A 2 -20.67 -8.80 -46.09
C LYS A 2 -19.47 -8.70 -45.12
N ILE A 3 -18.30 -8.26 -45.59
CA ILE A 3 -17.07 -8.19 -44.77
C ILE A 3 -17.15 -7.12 -43.66
N ARG A 4 -17.84 -6.01 -43.94
CA ARG A 4 -17.98 -4.88 -43.01
C ARG A 4 -18.84 -5.25 -41.79
N ASN A 5 -19.83 -6.12 -41.96
CA ASN A 5 -20.68 -6.60 -40.87
C ASN A 5 -19.98 -7.63 -39.98
N ILE A 6 -19.05 -8.41 -40.53
CA ILE A 6 -18.23 -9.37 -39.76
C ILE A 6 -17.22 -8.63 -38.87
N LEU A 7 -16.60 -7.56 -39.41
CA LEU A 7 -15.67 -6.71 -38.65
C LEU A 7 -16.35 -5.93 -37.51
N LEU A 8 -17.58 -5.46 -37.72
CA LEU A 8 -18.37 -4.81 -36.66
C LEU A 8 -18.75 -5.80 -35.54
N GLY A 9 -19.09 -7.04 -35.89
CA GLY A 9 -19.41 -8.08 -34.93
C GLY A 9 -18.21 -8.48 -34.05
N SER A 10 -17.02 -8.63 -34.64
CA SER A 10 -15.81 -9.00 -33.89
C SER A 10 -15.34 -7.88 -32.94
N VAL A 11 -15.45 -6.61 -33.36
CA VAL A 11 -15.14 -5.46 -32.48
C VAL A 11 -16.11 -5.37 -31.31
N ALA A 12 -17.41 -5.57 -31.54
CA ALA A 12 -18.41 -5.57 -30.47
C ALA A 12 -18.17 -6.69 -29.45
N ILE A 13 -17.84 -7.91 -29.91
CA ILE A 13 -17.50 -9.04 -29.03
C ILE A 13 -16.23 -8.73 -28.23
N GLY A 14 -15.21 -8.12 -28.86
CA GLY A 14 -13.99 -7.71 -28.18
C GLY A 14 -14.24 -6.69 -27.05
N ILE A 15 -15.11 -5.71 -27.29
CA ILE A 15 -15.52 -4.71 -26.28
C ILE A 15 -16.29 -5.37 -25.14
N ILE A 16 -17.20 -6.30 -25.44
CA ILE A 16 -17.98 -7.02 -24.42
C ILE A 16 -17.07 -7.91 -23.57
N ILE A 17 -16.15 -8.64 -24.19
CA ILE A 17 -15.18 -9.48 -23.47
C ILE A 17 -14.28 -8.61 -22.59
N PHE A 18 -13.77 -7.49 -23.13
CA PHE A 18 -12.98 -6.53 -22.36
C PHE A 18 -13.77 -5.99 -21.17
N TYR A 19 -15.02 -5.58 -21.38
CA TYR A 19 -15.92 -5.09 -20.34
C TYR A 19 -16.19 -6.14 -19.24
N ILE A 20 -16.43 -7.39 -19.62
CA ILE A 20 -16.64 -8.52 -18.68
C ILE A 20 -15.37 -8.83 -17.89
N ILE A 21 -14.20 -8.75 -18.53
CA ILE A 21 -12.91 -8.97 -17.85
C ILE A 21 -12.66 -7.82 -16.85
N THR A 22 -12.96 -6.57 -17.21
CA THR A 22 -12.81 -5.42 -16.32
C THR A 22 -13.84 -5.40 -15.19
N SER A 23 -15.08 -5.86 -15.43
CA SER A 23 -16.14 -5.87 -14.41
C SER A 23 -15.98 -7.00 -13.38
N ARG A 24 -15.21 -8.06 -13.69
CA ARG A 24 -14.88 -9.12 -12.71
C ARG A 24 -14.01 -8.64 -11.53
N GLY A 25 -13.43 -7.43 -11.58
CA GLY A 25 -12.74 -6.81 -10.45
C GLY A 25 -13.67 -6.20 -9.38
N GLU A 26 -14.97 -6.06 -9.65
CA GLU A 26 -15.90 -5.33 -8.78
C GLU A 26 -16.41 -6.15 -7.58
N ASN A 27 -16.30 -7.49 -7.59
CA ASN A 27 -16.86 -8.36 -6.54
C ASN A 27 -15.81 -8.97 -5.59
N ILE A 28 -14.63 -8.35 -5.46
CA ILE A 28 -13.63 -8.83 -4.51
C ILE A 28 -13.93 -8.26 -3.13
N SER A 29 -14.19 -9.13 -2.16
CA SER A 29 -14.45 -8.73 -0.77
C SER A 29 -13.29 -7.93 -0.17
N ILE A 30 -13.62 -6.85 0.55
CA ILE A 30 -12.66 -6.00 1.26
C ILE A 30 -12.16 -6.64 2.56
N GLU A 31 -12.92 -7.62 3.07
CA GLU A 31 -12.73 -8.18 4.41
C GLU A 31 -11.31 -8.69 4.69
N PRO A 32 -10.58 -9.34 3.74
CA PRO A 32 -9.20 -9.71 3.98
C PRO A 32 -8.29 -8.51 4.26
N LEU A 33 -8.41 -7.43 3.48
CA LEU A 33 -7.62 -6.21 3.65
C LEU A 33 -7.98 -5.50 4.96
N LYS A 34 -9.27 -5.42 5.29
CA LYS A 34 -9.76 -4.86 6.55
C LYS A 34 -9.23 -5.62 7.76
N LYS A 35 -9.39 -6.95 7.79
CA LYS A 35 -8.89 -7.78 8.90
C LYS A 35 -7.39 -7.62 9.05
N PHE A 36 -6.67 -7.68 7.93
CA PHE A 36 -5.24 -7.44 7.91
C PHE A 36 -4.88 -6.06 8.48
N ALA A 37 -5.52 -4.98 8.04
CA ALA A 37 -5.25 -3.63 8.54
C ALA A 37 -5.50 -3.49 10.06
N LEU A 38 -6.58 -4.10 10.56
CA LEU A 38 -6.93 -4.08 11.99
C LEU A 38 -5.91 -4.84 12.84
N THR A 39 -5.46 -6.02 12.40
CA THR A 39 -4.51 -6.86 13.13
C THR A 39 -3.05 -6.60 12.75
N TYR A 40 -2.80 -5.68 11.83
CA TYR A 40 -1.46 -5.36 11.36
C TYR A 40 -0.64 -4.78 12.50
N GLU A 41 0.52 -5.39 12.75
CA GLU A 41 1.54 -4.92 13.66
C GLU A 41 2.84 -4.77 12.87
N PRO A 42 3.41 -3.56 12.76
CA PRO A 42 4.69 -3.36 12.10
C PRO A 42 5.79 -4.11 12.87
N CYS A 43 6.36 -5.14 12.24
CA CYS A 43 7.48 -5.87 12.81
C CYS A 43 8.75 -5.01 12.76
N ASN A 44 9.53 -5.04 13.85
CA ASN A 44 10.94 -4.68 13.76
C ASN A 44 11.65 -5.94 13.26
N ASP A 45 11.68 -6.15 11.95
CA ASP A 45 12.57 -7.15 11.37
C ASP A 45 14.00 -6.63 11.60
N GLN A 46 14.55 -6.93 12.78
CA GLN A 46 15.98 -7.16 12.88
C GLN A 46 16.23 -8.32 11.93
N VAL A 47 16.66 -8.00 10.71
CA VAL A 47 17.21 -8.99 9.80
C VAL A 47 18.15 -9.83 10.64
N LYS A 48 17.84 -11.12 10.81
CA LYS A 48 18.66 -12.05 11.59
C LYS A 48 20.12 -11.81 11.20
N LYS A 49 20.93 -11.46 12.21
CA LYS A 49 22.35 -11.08 12.12
C LYS A 49 23.24 -12.11 11.40
N ASP A 50 22.70 -13.26 11.03
CA ASP A 50 23.43 -14.35 10.38
C ASP A 50 23.62 -14.17 8.87
N SER A 51 23.01 -13.15 8.24
CA SER A 51 23.08 -13.02 6.77
C SER A 51 23.40 -11.63 6.19
N LEU A 52 23.49 -10.58 7.01
CA LEU A 52 23.89 -9.25 6.54
C LEU A 52 24.76 -8.59 7.61
N LYS A 53 25.98 -8.20 7.23
CA LYS A 53 26.80 -7.28 8.02
C LYS A 53 26.00 -6.00 8.23
N ASP A 54 25.85 -5.65 9.50
CA ASP A 54 25.47 -4.35 10.06
C ASP A 54 24.50 -3.43 9.29
N SER A 55 23.45 -3.00 10.01
CA SER A 55 22.82 -1.67 9.93
C SER A 55 21.69 -1.38 8.93
N GLU A 56 20.76 -2.32 8.69
CA GLU A 56 19.48 -1.95 8.05
C GLU A 56 18.29 -2.41 8.89
N ILE A 57 17.73 -1.49 9.69
CA ILE A 57 16.34 -1.61 10.13
C ILE A 57 15.50 -1.14 8.94
N CYS A 58 14.86 -2.06 8.22
CA CYS A 58 13.95 -1.66 7.16
C CYS A 58 12.53 -1.73 7.69
N PHE A 59 11.86 -0.59 7.84
CA PHE A 59 10.43 -0.52 8.16
C PHE A 59 9.62 -0.88 6.93
N GLN A 60 9.53 -2.17 6.63
CA GLN A 60 8.72 -2.66 5.54
C GLN A 60 7.45 -3.30 6.09
N PRO A 61 6.31 -3.12 5.43
CA PRO A 61 5.17 -3.94 5.75
C PRO A 61 5.53 -5.42 5.53
N PRO A 62 5.21 -6.34 6.47
CA PRO A 62 5.27 -7.77 6.21
C PRO A 62 4.61 -8.10 4.88
N VAL A 63 5.14 -9.13 4.21
CA VAL A 63 4.54 -9.62 2.97
C VAL A 63 3.09 -9.98 3.26
N PRO A 64 2.12 -9.29 2.62
CA PRO A 64 0.71 -9.54 2.92
C PRO A 64 0.32 -10.97 2.49
N PRO A 65 -0.62 -11.62 3.21
CA PRO A 65 -1.17 -12.90 2.80
C PRO A 65 -1.75 -12.88 1.37
N ASP A 66 -1.83 -14.03 0.71
CA ASP A 66 -2.30 -14.13 -0.69
C ASP A 66 -3.74 -13.59 -0.88
N GLU A 67 -4.60 -13.73 0.13
CA GLU A 67 -5.94 -13.15 0.13
C GLU A 67 -5.90 -11.61 0.11
N VAL A 68 -5.00 -11.00 0.86
CA VAL A 68 -4.79 -9.55 0.88
C VAL A 68 -4.18 -9.09 -0.44
N LEU A 69 -3.18 -9.81 -0.97
CA LEU A 69 -2.61 -9.55 -2.29
C LEU A 69 -3.68 -9.58 -3.39
N THR A 70 -4.66 -10.46 -3.29
CA THR A 70 -5.78 -10.52 -4.23
C THR A 70 -6.61 -9.24 -4.18
N VAL A 71 -6.93 -8.73 -2.98
CA VAL A 71 -7.64 -7.46 -2.81
C VAL A 71 -6.82 -6.30 -3.37
N LEU A 72 -5.55 -6.17 -2.95
CA LEU A 72 -4.69 -5.07 -3.34
C LEU A 72 -4.51 -4.92 -4.85
N ASN A 73 -4.41 -6.04 -5.58
CA ASN A 73 -4.10 -6.01 -7.01
C ASN A 73 -5.32 -5.99 -7.93
N LYS A 74 -6.49 -6.42 -7.46
CA LYS A 74 -7.64 -6.68 -8.35
C LYS A 74 -8.91 -5.93 -7.95
N ARG A 75 -9.04 -5.47 -6.70
CA ARG A 75 -10.20 -4.67 -6.28
C ARG A 75 -10.04 -3.23 -6.76
N LYS A 76 -11.16 -2.57 -7.08
CA LYS A 76 -11.22 -1.13 -7.35
C LYS A 76 -10.79 -0.31 -6.11
N VAL A 77 -10.03 0.75 -6.33
CA VAL A 77 -9.61 1.71 -5.29
C VAL A 77 -10.78 2.64 -4.94
N ASP A 78 -11.65 2.20 -4.03
CA ASP A 78 -12.75 2.97 -3.44
C ASP A 78 -12.35 3.56 -2.06
N GLU A 79 -13.25 4.32 -1.42
CA GLU A 79 -12.96 4.95 -0.12
C GLU A 79 -12.70 3.93 0.99
N GLU A 80 -13.38 2.78 0.95
CA GLU A 80 -13.16 1.72 1.93
C GLU A 80 -11.77 1.06 1.76
N TYR A 81 -11.36 0.80 0.53
CA TYR A 81 -10.01 0.36 0.19
C TYR A 81 -8.96 1.35 0.70
N LYS A 82 -9.12 2.64 0.36
CA LYS A 82 -8.18 3.69 0.75
C LYS A 82 -8.03 3.75 2.27
N LYS A 83 -9.15 3.73 3.01
CA LYS A 83 -9.16 3.74 4.47
C LYS A 83 -8.26 2.63 5.03
N TRP A 84 -8.44 1.39 4.59
CA TRP A 84 -7.70 0.26 5.14
C TRP A 84 -6.22 0.27 4.74
N VAL A 85 -5.88 0.70 3.52
CA VAL A 85 -4.49 0.92 3.12
C VAL A 85 -3.85 2.02 3.98
N LEU A 86 -4.52 3.15 4.16
CA LEU A 86 -4.02 4.26 4.96
C LEU A 86 -3.80 3.86 6.43
N LEU A 87 -4.69 3.07 7.03
CA LEU A 87 -4.52 2.58 8.40
C LEU A 87 -3.22 1.78 8.57
N ILE A 88 -2.88 0.91 7.60
CA ILE A 88 -1.63 0.14 7.63
C ILE A 88 -0.42 1.07 7.63
N TYR A 89 -0.43 2.11 6.79
CA TYR A 89 0.68 3.06 6.69
C TYR A 89 0.75 4.03 7.88
N LEU A 90 -0.39 4.37 8.50
CA LEU A 90 -0.38 5.11 9.76
C LEU A 90 0.28 4.31 10.90
N LYS A 91 -0.04 3.01 11.02
CA LYS A 91 0.62 2.12 11.99
C LYS A 91 2.12 2.01 11.72
N LEU A 92 2.50 1.92 10.45
CA LEU A 92 3.92 1.92 10.04
C LEU A 92 4.62 3.23 10.45
N TYR A 93 3.96 4.38 10.25
CA TYR A 93 4.51 5.68 10.64
C TYR A 93 4.63 5.85 12.15
N GLU A 94 3.62 5.44 12.92
CA GLU A 94 3.69 5.43 14.38
C GLU A 94 4.91 4.65 14.87
N LYS A 95 5.13 3.45 14.32
CA LYS A 95 6.29 2.63 14.67
C LYS A 95 7.62 3.31 14.29
N GLN A 96 7.65 3.97 13.14
CA GLN A 96 8.82 4.74 12.69
C GLN A 96 9.15 5.88 13.68
N ILE A 97 8.15 6.62 14.18
CA ILE A 97 8.35 7.69 15.17
C ILE A 97 8.91 7.11 16.48
N ILE A 98 8.35 6.00 16.97
CA ILE A 98 8.80 5.33 18.21
C ILE A 98 10.28 4.93 18.13
N LEU A 99 10.74 4.49 16.96
CA LEU A 99 12.07 3.92 16.76
C LEU A 99 13.10 4.91 16.21
N TYR A 100 12.71 6.15 15.90
CA TYR A 100 13.57 7.17 15.27
C TYR A 100 14.87 7.48 16.05
N HIS A 101 14.96 7.13 17.34
CA HIS A 101 16.17 7.28 18.16
C HIS A 101 17.10 6.03 18.16
N GLN A 102 16.75 4.95 17.45
CA GLN A 102 17.61 3.76 17.32
C GLN A 102 18.51 3.88 16.08
N SER A 103 19.66 4.56 16.22
CA SER A 103 20.83 4.57 15.29
C SER A 103 20.57 4.08 13.85
N PHE A 104 20.17 4.99 12.96
CA PHE A 104 20.03 4.73 11.52
C PHE A 104 21.20 5.38 10.76
N GLU A 105 22.17 4.58 10.33
CA GLU A 105 23.03 4.94 9.20
C GLU A 105 22.36 4.39 7.94
N THR A 106 21.79 5.27 7.11
CA THR A 106 21.16 4.88 5.84
C THR A 106 22.18 5.05 4.71
N ARG A 107 22.65 3.94 4.13
CA ARG A 107 23.37 3.95 2.85
C ARG A 107 22.91 2.84 1.93
N ASP A 108 22.86 3.18 0.63
CA ASP A 108 22.39 2.37 -0.48
C ASP A 108 23.14 1.03 -0.60
N SER A 109 22.41 -0.08 -0.50
CA SER A 109 22.89 -1.40 -0.87
C SER A 109 22.21 -1.86 -2.16
N PRO A 110 22.92 -2.47 -3.13
CA PRO A 110 22.37 -2.87 -4.43
C PRO A 110 21.61 -4.21 -4.41
N PHE A 111 21.27 -4.77 -3.24
CA PHE A 111 20.67 -6.11 -3.10
C PHE A 111 19.14 -6.18 -3.31
N PHE A 112 18.52 -5.08 -3.77
CA PHE A 112 17.07 -4.84 -3.68
C PHE A 112 16.19 -5.49 -4.77
N ILE A 113 16.72 -6.27 -5.71
CA ILE A 113 15.97 -6.50 -6.98
C ILE A 113 15.00 -7.70 -6.97
N LYS A 114 15.22 -8.76 -6.17
CA LYS A 114 14.41 -10.01 -6.26
C LYS A 114 13.36 -10.22 -5.17
N ARG A 115 13.54 -9.68 -3.95
CA ARG A 115 12.57 -9.79 -2.84
C ARG A 115 11.34 -8.88 -3.00
N PHE A 116 11.38 -7.94 -3.95
CA PHE A 116 10.43 -6.82 -4.01
C PHE A 116 9.21 -7.05 -4.89
N GLN A 117 9.17 -8.09 -5.74
CA GLN A 117 8.01 -8.30 -6.63
C GLN A 117 6.69 -8.50 -5.86
N LYS A 118 6.68 -9.21 -4.73
CA LYS A 118 5.47 -9.36 -3.89
C LYS A 118 5.23 -8.18 -2.95
N ARG A 119 6.29 -7.49 -2.51
CA ARG A 119 6.22 -6.27 -1.67
C ARG A 119 5.73 -5.05 -2.44
N SER A 120 5.87 -5.08 -3.77
CA SER A 120 5.37 -4.04 -4.67
C SER A 120 3.87 -3.79 -4.56
N ALA A 121 3.06 -4.79 -4.18
CA ALA A 121 1.61 -4.66 -4.11
C ALA A 121 1.14 -3.66 -3.03
N MET A 122 1.77 -3.67 -1.84
CA MET A 122 1.46 -2.71 -0.77
C MET A 122 1.88 -1.29 -1.16
N SER A 123 3.11 -1.12 -1.64
CA SER A 123 3.63 0.19 -2.06
C SER A 123 2.84 0.76 -3.24
N LYS A 124 2.47 -0.09 -4.20
CA LYS A 124 1.61 0.27 -5.32
C LYS A 124 0.23 0.72 -4.84
N ALA A 125 -0.40 -0.08 -3.99
CA ALA A 125 -1.71 0.25 -3.40
C ALA A 125 -1.69 1.57 -2.65
N PHE A 126 -0.59 1.86 -1.94
CA PHE A 126 -0.41 3.12 -1.24
C PHE A 126 -0.27 4.31 -2.19
N CYS A 127 0.61 4.20 -3.20
CA CYS A 127 0.77 5.22 -4.24
C CYS A 127 -0.58 5.52 -4.92
N GLU A 128 -1.31 4.48 -5.32
CA GLU A 128 -2.65 4.60 -5.93
C GLU A 128 -3.65 5.26 -4.97
N THR A 129 -3.60 4.93 -3.67
CA THR A 129 -4.48 5.51 -2.65
C THR A 129 -4.30 7.02 -2.48
N ILE A 130 -3.05 7.48 -2.46
CA ILE A 130 -2.74 8.91 -2.30
C ILE A 130 -2.71 9.69 -3.62
N GLY A 131 -2.95 9.01 -4.76
CA GLY A 131 -2.96 9.63 -6.08
C GLY A 131 -1.57 9.95 -6.63
N GLU A 132 -0.53 9.26 -6.15
CA GLU A 132 0.82 9.38 -6.66
C GLU A 132 1.14 8.28 -7.68
N SER A 133 1.77 8.65 -8.80
CA SER A 133 2.17 7.67 -9.81
C SER A 133 3.44 6.93 -9.36
N ALA A 134 3.31 5.61 -9.20
CA ALA A 134 4.42 4.69 -8.99
C ALA A 134 5.50 4.78 -10.10
N LEU A 135 5.12 5.24 -11.30
CA LEU A 135 5.98 5.36 -12.48
C LEU A 135 6.69 6.72 -12.60
N GLU A 136 6.17 7.78 -11.98
CA GLU A 136 6.73 9.15 -12.12
C GLU A 136 7.90 9.44 -11.18
N ARG A 137 8.14 8.56 -10.19
CA ARG A 137 9.24 8.73 -9.24
C ARG A 137 10.53 8.13 -9.83
N LYS A 138 11.49 9.00 -10.15
CA LYS A 138 12.84 8.66 -10.65
C LYS A 138 13.65 7.71 -9.75
N LEU A 139 13.23 7.54 -8.49
CA LEU A 139 13.84 6.65 -7.48
C LEU A 139 13.04 5.35 -7.28
N GLY A 140 12.09 5.07 -8.17
CA GLY A 140 11.16 3.96 -8.07
C GLY A 140 9.97 4.22 -7.11
N PRO A 141 8.97 3.33 -7.10
CA PRO A 141 7.84 3.36 -6.16
C PRO A 141 8.24 3.11 -4.69
N GLU A 142 9.54 3.07 -4.40
CA GLU A 142 10.13 2.53 -3.17
C GLU A 142 10.41 3.59 -2.10
N PHE A 143 10.34 4.88 -2.43
CA PHE A 143 10.59 5.97 -1.47
C PHE A 143 9.35 6.82 -1.16
N LEU A 144 8.21 6.19 -0.86
CA LEU A 144 7.05 6.91 -0.32
C LEU A 144 7.05 6.76 1.22
N PRO A 145 7.43 7.80 1.98
CA PRO A 145 7.54 7.69 3.43
C PRO A 145 6.15 7.45 4.04
N ALA A 146 6.08 6.63 5.09
CA ALA A 146 4.83 6.31 5.77
C ALA A 146 4.14 7.57 6.35
N SER A 147 4.89 8.63 6.65
CA SER A 147 4.36 9.94 7.06
C SER A 147 3.36 10.52 6.07
N LYS A 148 3.46 10.18 4.78
CA LYS A 148 2.53 10.65 3.75
C LYS A 148 1.09 10.21 3.99
N ALA A 149 0.86 9.08 4.67
CA ALA A 149 -0.49 8.67 5.03
C ALA A 149 -1.11 9.65 6.04
N TYR A 150 -0.33 10.06 7.03
CA TYR A 150 -0.74 11.04 8.03
C TYR A 150 -1.00 12.42 7.38
N GLU A 151 -0.04 12.92 6.60
CA GLU A 151 -0.17 14.18 5.86
C GLU A 151 -1.41 14.19 4.95
N PHE A 152 -1.59 13.13 4.16
CA PHE A 152 -2.71 13.01 3.22
C PHE A 152 -4.08 13.03 3.91
N ILE A 153 -4.23 12.33 5.03
CA ILE A 153 -5.48 12.31 5.79
C ILE A 153 -5.81 13.71 6.32
N LEU A 154 -4.83 14.40 6.90
CA LEU A 154 -5.03 15.75 7.43
C LEU A 154 -5.37 16.77 6.33
N GLU A 155 -4.63 16.75 5.21
CA GLU A 155 -4.84 17.66 4.10
C GLU A 155 -6.22 17.48 3.44
N LYS A 156 -6.62 16.22 3.22
CA LYS A 156 -7.88 15.89 2.55
C LYS A 156 -9.08 15.82 3.49
N LYS A 157 -8.85 15.92 4.81
CA LYS A 157 -9.87 15.78 5.86
C LYS A 157 -10.68 14.48 5.76
N LEU A 158 -10.01 13.38 5.39
CA LEU A 158 -10.66 12.08 5.17
C LEU A 158 -10.76 11.27 6.46
N PHE A 159 -11.85 10.51 6.63
CA PHE A 159 -12.01 9.52 7.70
C PHE A 159 -11.87 10.06 9.12
N PHE A 160 -12.12 11.36 9.33
CA PHE A 160 -12.11 11.98 10.65
C PHE A 160 -13.26 11.51 11.53
N ASP A 161 -14.25 10.82 10.99
CA ASP A 161 -15.35 10.18 11.70
C ASP A 161 -15.06 8.72 12.06
N ASP A 162 -14.01 8.13 11.48
CA ASP A 162 -13.66 6.73 11.68
C ASP A 162 -12.87 6.51 12.97
N SER A 163 -13.36 5.61 13.83
CA SER A 163 -12.77 5.37 15.15
C SER A 163 -11.35 4.81 15.07
N GLU A 164 -11.06 3.93 14.10
CA GLU A 164 -9.74 3.30 13.95
C GLU A 164 -8.72 4.32 13.47
N ILE A 165 -9.07 5.11 12.45
CA ILE A 165 -8.21 6.18 11.95
C ILE A 165 -7.99 7.24 13.04
N GLN A 166 -9.04 7.71 13.72
CA GLN A 166 -8.91 8.69 14.80
C GLN A 166 -7.99 8.18 15.93
N SER A 167 -8.17 6.93 16.36
CA SER A 167 -7.35 6.31 17.41
C SER A 167 -5.87 6.36 17.04
N GLN A 168 -5.58 5.95 15.80
CA GLN A 168 -4.22 5.91 15.27
C GLN A 168 -3.60 7.31 15.13
N LEU A 169 -4.35 8.29 14.60
CA LEU A 169 -3.91 9.69 14.49
C LEU A 169 -3.59 10.29 15.86
N ARG A 170 -4.45 10.06 16.87
CA ARG A 170 -4.21 10.55 18.24
C ARG A 170 -2.94 9.92 18.84
N SER A 171 -2.68 8.64 18.58
CA SER A 171 -1.44 8.00 19.03
C SER A 171 -0.20 8.68 18.43
N ILE A 172 -0.22 8.91 17.11
CA ILE A 172 0.83 9.61 16.38
C ILE A 172 1.03 11.04 16.92
N ASP A 173 -0.04 11.81 17.08
CA ASP A 173 0.01 13.19 17.60
C ASP A 173 0.64 13.23 19.00
N ASN A 174 0.30 12.28 19.86
CA ASN A 174 0.86 12.19 21.21
C ASN A 174 2.35 11.86 21.19
N LEU A 175 2.82 11.05 20.24
CA LEU A 175 4.24 10.74 20.07
C LEU A 175 5.01 11.95 19.53
N LEU A 176 4.46 12.64 18.52
CA LEU A 176 5.09 13.83 17.93
C LEU A 176 5.23 14.98 18.94
N LYS A 177 4.28 15.14 19.88
CA LYS A 177 4.37 16.14 20.96
C LYS A 177 5.44 15.86 22.01
N ARG A 178 5.94 14.63 22.09
CA ARG A 178 6.95 14.20 23.08
C ARG A 178 8.38 14.35 22.56
N GLN A 179 8.55 14.59 21.26
CA GLN A 179 9.83 14.84 20.61
C GLN A 179 10.17 16.33 20.66
#